data_AF-A0A367FWP3-F1
#
_entry.id   AF-A0A367FWP3-F1
#
_cell.length_a   1.000
_cell.length_b   1.000
_cell.length_c   1.000
_cell.angle_alpha   90.00
_cell.angle_beta   90.00
_cell.angle_gamma   90.00
#
_symmetry.space_group_name_H-M   'P 1'
#
loop_
_entity.id
_entity.type
_entity.pdbx_description
1 polymer ?
#
loop_
_entity_poly.entity_id
_entity_poly.type
_entity_poly.pdbx_seq_one_letter_code
_entity_poly.pdbx_strand_id
1 'polypeptide(L)' 'MSRFHYDKAFFGASAVDASFGASATREIEAAVKRCVYANAEEGYLLADHTKFGKKIS' A
#
# COMPACT_ATOMS: atom_id res chain seq x y z
N MET A 1 -2.33 -14.48 9.69
CA MET A 1 -2.06 -14.47 8.23
C MET A 1 -0.54 -14.45 7.93
N SER A 2 0.31 -15.06 8.75
CA SER A 2 1.79 -15.01 8.61
C SER A 2 2.39 -16.22 7.86
N ARG A 3 1.71 -16.75 6.85
CA ARG A 3 2.09 -18.03 6.22
C ARG A 3 2.40 -17.93 4.72
N PHE A 4 2.30 -16.74 4.16
CA PHE A 4 2.58 -16.51 2.74
C PHE A 4 3.79 -15.61 2.62
N HIS A 5 4.77 -16.07 1.84
CA HIS A 5 5.93 -15.30 1.42
C HIS A 5 5.72 -14.84 -0.01
N TYR A 6 6.12 -13.61 -0.33
CA TYR A 6 5.99 -13.03 -1.66
C TYR A 6 7.32 -12.49 -2.12
N ASP A 7 7.77 -12.88 -3.32
CA ASP A 7 8.98 -12.27 -3.88
C ASP A 7 8.71 -10.81 -4.28
N LYS A 8 7.51 -10.53 -4.81
CA LYS A 8 7.10 -9.19 -5.26
C LYS A 8 5.64 -8.91 -4.93
N ALA A 9 5.38 -7.75 -4.31
CA ALA A 9 4.04 -7.28 -3.99
C ALA A 9 3.75 -5.94 -4.65
N PHE A 10 2.64 -5.86 -5.38
CA PHE A 10 2.17 -4.65 -6.05
C PHE A 10 0.92 -4.10 -5.36
N PHE A 11 0.96 -2.82 -4.98
CA PHE A 11 -0.11 -2.15 -4.26
C PHE A 11 -0.65 -0.98 -5.07
N GLY A 12 -1.97 -0.88 -5.18
CA GLY A 12 -2.61 0.37 -5.59
C GLY A 12 -2.73 1.34 -4.42
N ALA A 13 -2.78 2.64 -4.69
CA ALA A 13 -3.05 3.68 -3.69
C ALA A 13 -4.22 4.57 -4.11
N SER A 14 -5.02 4.98 -3.13
CA SER A 14 -6.05 6.00 -3.34
C SER A 14 -5.46 7.41 -3.31
N ALA A 15 -4.40 7.59 -2.51
CA ALA A 15 -3.60 8.79 -2.43
C ALA A 15 -2.17 8.43 -1.98
N VAL A 16 -1.20 9.24 -2.41
CA VAL A 16 0.21 9.13 -2.03
C VAL A 16 0.67 10.48 -1.49
N ASP A 17 1.14 10.46 -0.25
CA ASP A 17 1.70 11.61 0.42
C ASP A 17 3.16 11.32 0.83
N ALA A 18 4.03 12.32 0.71
CA ALA A 18 5.45 12.15 1.01
C ALA A 18 5.74 11.89 2.50
N SER A 19 4.85 12.38 3.39
CA SER A 19 4.98 12.21 4.84
C SER A 19 4.16 11.03 5.37
N PHE A 20 2.98 10.80 4.81
CA PHE A 20 2.00 9.81 5.29
C PHE A 20 2.04 8.48 4.52
N GLY A 21 2.73 8.43 3.38
CA GLY A 21 2.81 7.25 2.53
C GLY A 21 1.54 6.97 1.74
N ALA A 22 1.27 5.68 1.48
CA ALA A 22 0.12 5.24 0.71
C ALA A 22 -1.15 5.16 1.58
N SER A 23 -2.22 5.82 1.14
CA SER A 23 -3.53 5.76 1.80
C SER A 23 -4.40 4.63 1.23
N ALA A 24 -5.16 3.97 2.10
CA ALA A 24 -6.21 3.02 1.75
C ALA A 24 -7.55 3.53 2.26
N THR A 25 -8.64 3.32 1.52
CA THR A 25 -9.96 3.86 1.85
C THR A 25 -10.71 3.03 2.88
N ARG A 26 -10.25 1.80 3.16
CA ARG A 26 -10.91 0.87 4.07
C ARG A 26 -9.89 0.22 5.00
N GLU A 27 -10.24 0.10 6.28
CA GLU A 27 -9.37 -0.49 7.30
C GLU A 27 -8.95 -1.94 6.97
N ILE A 28 -9.88 -2.75 6.45
CA ILE A 28 -9.60 -4.13 6.03
C ILE A 28 -8.57 -4.19 4.89
N GLU A 29 -8.66 -3.26 3.94
CA GLU A 29 -7.70 -3.16 2.83
C GLU A 29 -6.32 -2.77 3.38
N ALA A 30 -6.27 -1.82 4.30
CA ALA A 30 -5.04 -1.42 4.96
C ALA A 30 -4.41 -2.59 5.74
N ALA A 31 -5.21 -3.38 6.46
CA ALA A 31 -4.74 -4.54 7.22
C ALA A 31 -4.14 -5.62 6.32
N VAL A 32 -4.81 -5.94 5.20
CA VAL A 32 -4.30 -6.91 4.21
C VAL A 32 -3.03 -6.39 3.56
N LYS A 33 -2.99 -5.13 3.11
CA LYS A 33 -1.80 -4.52 2.50
C LYS A 33 -0.61 -4.52 3.45
N ARG A 34 -0.81 -4.19 4.73
CA ARG A 34 0.25 -4.28 5.76
C ARG A 34 0.77 -5.70 5.92
N CYS A 35 -0.13 -6.68 5.95
CA CYS A 35 0.27 -8.08 6.07
C CYS A 35 1.09 -8.54 4.85
N VAL A 36 0.66 -8.23 3.63
CA VAL A 36 1.39 -8.59 2.41
C VAL A 36 2.73 -7.86 2.34
N TYR A 37 2.75 -6.55 2.63
CA TYR A 37 3.97 -5.74 2.64
C TYR A 37 5.01 -6.27 3.63
N ALA A 38 4.57 -6.68 4.83
CA ALA A 38 5.47 -7.24 5.84
C ALA A 38 6.04 -8.63 5.49
N ASN A 39 5.48 -9.33 4.51
CA ASN A 39 5.92 -10.67 4.09
C ASN A 39 6.42 -10.69 2.63
N ALA A 40 6.72 -9.52 2.06
CA ALA A 40 7.25 -9.40 0.71
C ALA A 40 8.73 -8.99 0.72
N GLU A 41 9.55 -9.58 -0.13
CA GLU A 41 10.94 -9.14 -0.34
C GLU A 41 10.98 -7.76 -0.99
N GLU A 42 10.10 -7.53 -1.98
CA GLU A 42 10.01 -6.28 -2.72
C GLU A 42 8.57 -5.73 -2.74
N GLY A 43 8.42 -4.44 -2.43
CA GLY A 43 7.13 -3.74 -2.43
C GLY A 43 7.08 -2.61 -3.47
N TYR A 44 6.08 -2.65 -4.33
CA TYR A 44 5.87 -1.68 -5.42
C TYR A 44 4.54 -0.96 -5.26
N LEU A 45 4.56 0.37 -5.31
CA LEU A 45 3.36 1.20 -5.26
C LEU A 45 3.02 1.72 -6.66
N LEU A 46 1.84 1.37 -7.16
CA LEU A 46 1.32 1.87 -8.42
C LEU A 46 0.40 3.07 -8.15
N ALA A 47 0.83 4.23 -8.63
CA ALA A 47 0.10 5.48 -8.53
C ALA A 47 0.29 6.29 -9.81
N ASP A 48 -0.81 6.78 -10.38
CA ASP A 48 -0.77 7.77 -11.44
C ASP A 48 -0.59 9.19 -10.85
N HIS A 49 -0.22 10.15 -11.70
CA HIS A 49 0.07 11.53 -11.29
C HIS A 49 -1.08 12.20 -10.52
N THR A 50 -2.34 11.78 -10.70
CA THR A 50 -3.50 12.34 -10.00
C THR A 50 -3.62 11.91 -8.54
N LYS A 51 -2.80 10.95 -8.10
CA LYS A 51 -2.82 10.40 -6.73
C LYS A 51 -1.88 11.13 -5.77
N PHE A 52 -0.96 11.93 -6.30
CA PHE A 52 0.02 12.69 -5.51
C PHE A 52 -0.61 13.97 -4.95
N GLY A 53 -0.16 14.38 -3.76
CA GLY A 53 -0.61 15.62 -3.11
C GLY A 53 -2.03 15.57 -2.56
N LYS A 54 -2.64 14.38 -2.52
CA LYS A 54 -3.94 14.13 -1.89
C LYS A 54 -3.71 13.56 -0.49
N LYS A 55 -4.46 14.06 0.49
CA LYS A 55 -4.51 13.50 1.84
C LYS A 55 -5.89 12.91 2.06
N ILE A 56 -5.97 11.62 2.32
CA ILE A 56 -7.18 10.95 2.77
C ILE A 56 -6.86 10.41 4.17
N SER A 57 -7.44 11.04 5.19
CA SER A 57 -7.29 10.66 6.61
C SER A 57 -8.14 9.45 6.97
#